data_AF-A0A2X1Y132-F1
#
_entry.id   AF-A0A2X1Y132-F1
#
_cell.length_a   1.000
_cell.length_b   1.000
_cell.length_c   1.000
_cell.angle_alpha   90.00
_cell.angle_beta   90.00
_cell.angle_gamma   90.00
#
_symmetry.space_group_name_H-M   'P 1'
#
loop_
_entity.id
_entity.type
_entity.pdbx_description
1 polymer ?
#
loop_
_entity_poly.entity_id
_entity_poly.type
_entity_poly.pdbx_seq_one_letter_code
_entity_poly.pdbx_strand_id
1 'polypeptide(L)'
;MVKCKTLTTKEELGTIVKEVFYEVKDEECYKSVVVKVDEGLKDFLEEIEMRDGIDKQFIIPDSSTLNNLLVVRVEDIKHKGDYYECELLIQLFAEKFLFKELMELENNIKEQTKGLIELEELEYLHNFITDNINYDKEHRSRSALAAAITHKGTCTAFAQLFLILGEAIGLKVGCIDSKILKHRWNYVIIGDTTYYIDEIFNVSNNTSKRLFFQITPIHLEKAPDQGIAVPHQE
;
A
#
# COMPACT_ATOMS: atom_id res chain seq x y z
N MET A 1 12.88 -12.61 19.86
CA MET A 1 13.10 -11.72 21.03
C MET A 1 11.72 -11.39 21.56
N VAL A 2 11.32 -11.94 22.72
CA VAL A 2 9.98 -11.66 23.30
C VAL A 2 10.04 -10.24 23.86
N LYS A 3 9.33 -9.29 23.24
CA LYS A 3 9.16 -7.97 23.84
C LYS A 3 8.32 -8.14 25.10
N CYS A 4 8.89 -7.74 26.24
CA CYS A 4 8.34 -8.02 27.57
C CYS A 4 7.00 -7.32 27.85
N LYS A 5 6.59 -6.38 26.99
CA LYS A 5 5.38 -5.57 27.09
C LYS A 5 4.22 -6.23 26.34
N THR A 6 3.03 -6.25 26.95
CA THR A 6 1.77 -6.55 26.26
C THR A 6 1.38 -5.36 25.38
N LEU A 7 1.24 -5.61 24.08
CA LEU A 7 0.84 -4.63 23.08
C LEU A 7 -0.69 -4.43 23.16
N THR A 8 -1.12 -3.20 22.91
CA THR A 8 -2.53 -2.77 23.07
C THR A 8 -3.06 -1.99 21.86
N THR A 9 -2.18 -1.66 20.90
CA THR A 9 -2.52 -0.86 19.72
C THR A 9 -1.95 -1.45 18.45
N LYS A 10 -2.60 -1.16 17.31
CA LYS A 10 -2.16 -1.65 15.99
C LYS A 10 -0.80 -1.04 15.60
N GLU A 11 -0.52 0.17 16.04
CA GLU A 11 0.73 0.90 15.83
C GLU A 11 1.89 0.25 16.60
N GLU A 12 1.66 -0.17 17.84
CA GLU A 12 2.65 -0.91 18.62
C GLU A 12 3.00 -2.24 17.93
N LEU A 13 1.98 -2.95 17.47
CA LEU A 13 2.13 -4.18 16.70
C LEU A 13 2.88 -3.95 15.39
N GLY A 14 2.50 -2.92 14.62
CA GLY A 14 3.19 -2.50 13.40
C GLY A 14 4.64 -2.09 13.62
N THR A 15 4.96 -1.48 14.77
CA THR A 15 6.34 -1.19 15.16
C THR A 15 7.15 -2.47 15.33
N ILE A 16 6.57 -3.52 15.93
CA ILE A 16 7.25 -4.82 16.05
C ILE A 16 7.52 -5.41 14.67
N VAL A 17 6.50 -5.42 13.82
CA VAL A 17 6.59 -5.96 12.46
C VAL A 17 7.68 -5.22 11.66
N LYS A 18 7.76 -3.89 11.80
CA LYS A 18 8.81 -3.06 11.17
C LYS A 18 10.21 -3.41 11.67
N GLU A 19 10.39 -3.56 12.98
CA GLU A 19 11.68 -3.95 13.55
C GLU A 19 12.11 -5.34 13.05
N VAL A 20 11.19 -6.30 13.03
CA VAL A 20 11.44 -7.63 12.48
C VAL A 20 11.88 -7.53 11.02
N PHE A 21 11.18 -6.73 10.20
CA PHE A 21 11.60 -6.46 8.81
C PHE A 21 13.06 -6.01 8.73
N TYR A 22 13.51 -5.10 9.61
CA TYR A 22 14.91 -4.65 9.61
C TYR A 22 15.90 -5.69 10.13
N GLU A 23 15.52 -6.52 11.09
CA GLU A 23 16.36 -7.59 11.64
C GLU A 23 16.58 -8.76 10.66
N VAL A 24 15.62 -9.02 9.77
CA VAL A 24 15.72 -10.06 8.72
C VAL A 24 16.90 -9.76 7.80
N LYS A 25 17.74 -10.73 7.47
CA LYS A 25 18.82 -10.54 6.48
C LYS A 25 18.24 -10.40 5.09
N ASP A 26 18.98 -9.76 4.18
CA ASP A 26 18.46 -9.52 2.82
C ASP A 26 18.20 -10.84 2.04
N GLU A 27 18.87 -11.93 2.41
CA GLU A 27 18.69 -13.29 1.87
C GLU A 27 17.48 -14.05 2.47
N GLU A 28 16.97 -13.61 3.63
CA GLU A 28 15.91 -14.31 4.36
C GLU A 28 14.53 -13.88 3.85
N CYS A 29 13.68 -14.84 3.48
CA CYS A 29 12.34 -14.54 2.94
C CYS A 29 11.25 -14.42 4.01
N TYR A 30 11.53 -14.83 5.25
CA TYR A 30 10.56 -14.75 6.35
C TYR A 30 11.24 -14.79 7.71
N LYS A 31 10.51 -14.37 8.75
CA LYS A 31 10.90 -14.55 10.15
C LYS A 31 9.69 -14.63 11.06
N SER A 32 9.70 -15.61 11.95
CA SER A 32 8.67 -15.76 12.99
C SER A 32 9.01 -14.92 14.21
N VAL A 33 7.98 -14.34 14.82
CA VAL A 33 8.07 -13.62 16.09
C VAL A 33 6.89 -13.99 16.98
N VAL A 34 7.13 -14.05 18.29
CA VAL A 34 6.06 -14.20 19.28
C VAL A 34 5.88 -12.88 19.99
N VAL A 35 4.66 -12.36 19.97
CA VAL A 35 4.26 -11.11 20.64
C VAL A 35 3.23 -11.38 21.72
N LYS A 36 3.22 -10.51 22.74
CA LYS A 36 2.19 -10.48 23.77
C LYS A 36 1.18 -9.41 23.42
N VAL A 37 -0.11 -9.74 23.37
CA VAL A 37 -1.18 -8.79 23.03
C VAL A 37 -2.31 -8.86 24.03
N ASP A 38 -3.09 -7.78 24.11
CA ASP A 38 -4.35 -7.76 24.85
C ASP A 38 -5.49 -8.41 24.05
N GLU A 39 -6.68 -8.45 24.66
CA GLU A 39 -7.87 -9.04 24.02
C GLU A 39 -8.26 -8.31 22.72
N GLY A 40 -8.17 -6.97 22.69
CA GLY A 40 -8.55 -6.18 21.52
C GLY A 40 -7.66 -6.44 20.30
N LEU A 41 -6.34 -6.52 20.50
CA LEU A 41 -5.43 -6.91 19.42
C LEU A 41 -5.57 -8.38 19.02
N LYS A 42 -5.84 -9.27 19.98
CA LYS A 42 -6.13 -10.67 19.68
C LYS A 42 -7.36 -10.81 18.79
N ASP A 43 -8.44 -10.08 19.06
CA ASP A 43 -9.65 -10.11 18.22
C ASP A 43 -9.35 -9.60 16.81
N PHE A 44 -8.60 -8.51 16.69
CA PHE A 44 -8.12 -8.01 15.40
C PHE A 44 -7.29 -9.07 14.65
N LEU A 45 -6.39 -9.80 15.33
CA LEU A 45 -5.55 -10.83 14.72
C LEU A 45 -6.36 -12.04 14.25
N GLU A 46 -7.40 -12.45 14.97
CA GLU A 46 -8.31 -13.52 14.54
C GLU A 46 -9.15 -13.13 13.31
N GLU A 47 -9.60 -11.87 13.22
CA GLU A 47 -10.35 -11.37 12.05
C GLU A 47 -9.56 -11.47 10.75
N ILE A 48 -8.22 -11.44 10.84
CA ILE A 48 -7.32 -11.44 9.70
C ILE A 48 -6.63 -12.79 9.42
N GLU A 49 -6.72 -13.74 10.35
CA GLU A 49 -6.05 -15.05 10.30
C GLU A 49 -6.35 -15.84 9.00
N MET A 50 -7.55 -15.71 8.45
CA MET A 50 -7.99 -16.46 7.26
C MET A 50 -7.78 -15.75 5.92
N ARG A 51 -7.16 -14.56 5.89
CA ARG A 51 -7.05 -13.77 4.65
C ARG A 51 -5.68 -13.89 4.01
N ASP A 52 -5.62 -14.54 2.84
CA ASP A 52 -4.42 -14.61 2.01
C ASP A 52 -4.20 -13.29 1.25
N GLY A 53 -3.34 -12.42 1.79
CA GLY A 53 -2.57 -11.43 1.03
C GLY A 53 -3.27 -10.12 0.65
N ILE A 54 -2.44 -9.06 0.62
CA ILE A 54 -2.66 -7.70 0.06
C ILE A 54 -3.86 -6.92 0.62
N ASP A 55 -4.40 -7.30 1.78
CA ASP A 55 -5.24 -6.40 2.57
C ASP A 55 -4.34 -5.66 3.57
N LYS A 56 -4.28 -4.33 3.47
CA LYS A 56 -3.55 -3.48 4.43
C LYS A 56 -4.23 -3.55 5.80
N GLN A 57 -3.77 -4.45 6.63
CA GLN A 57 -4.40 -4.69 7.94
C GLN A 57 -3.59 -4.06 9.07
N PHE A 58 -2.27 -4.03 8.92
CA PHE A 58 -1.37 -3.48 9.91
C PHE A 58 -1.17 -1.99 9.68
N ILE A 59 -1.03 -1.25 10.78
CA ILE A 59 -0.61 0.14 10.79
C ILE A 59 0.87 0.13 11.18
N ILE A 60 1.73 0.02 10.18
CA ILE A 60 3.19 0.10 10.30
C ILE A 60 3.57 1.58 10.24
N PRO A 61 4.06 2.15 11.36
CA PRO A 61 4.36 3.57 11.42
C PRO A 61 5.43 3.98 10.41
N ASP A 62 5.26 5.18 9.84
CA ASP A 62 6.19 5.82 8.90
C ASP A 62 6.58 4.97 7.69
N SER A 63 5.74 4.02 7.24
CA SER A 63 5.99 3.30 5.99
C SER A 63 4.72 2.83 5.31
N SER A 64 4.29 3.58 4.30
CA SER A 64 3.22 3.13 3.40
C SER A 64 3.63 1.88 2.62
N THR A 65 4.89 1.82 2.20
CA THR A 65 5.45 0.66 1.48
C THR A 65 5.23 -0.64 2.25
N LEU A 66 5.58 -0.68 3.53
CA LEU A 66 5.39 -1.87 4.35
C LEU A 66 3.91 -2.17 4.60
N ASN A 67 3.07 -1.14 4.84
CA ASN A 67 1.62 -1.33 4.99
C ASN A 67 0.97 -2.03 3.79
N ASN A 68 1.48 -1.76 2.60
CA ASN A 68 0.92 -2.26 1.34
C ASN A 68 1.50 -3.62 0.89
N LEU A 69 2.73 -3.92 1.28
CA LEU A 69 3.50 -5.01 0.65
C LEU A 69 4.03 -6.05 1.64
N LEU A 70 4.21 -5.68 2.90
CA LEU A 70 4.70 -6.62 3.91
C LEU A 70 3.55 -7.50 4.36
N VAL A 71 3.76 -8.80 4.33
CA VAL A 71 2.74 -9.76 4.75
C VAL A 71 3.09 -10.27 6.13
N VAL A 72 2.09 -10.28 6.99
CA VAL A 72 2.17 -10.81 8.34
C VAL A 72 1.05 -11.83 8.47
N ARG A 73 1.40 -13.10 8.67
CA ARG A 73 0.44 -14.19 8.92
C ARG A 73 0.39 -14.48 10.40
N VAL A 74 -0.80 -14.79 10.90
CA VAL A 74 -0.99 -15.32 12.25
C VAL A 74 -0.86 -16.83 12.17
N GLU A 75 0.08 -17.40 12.91
CA GLU A 75 0.35 -18.85 12.93
C GLU A 75 -0.28 -19.54 14.14
N ASP A 76 -0.35 -18.84 15.29
CA ASP A 76 -0.94 -19.38 16.52
C ASP A 76 -1.33 -18.26 17.48
N ILE A 77 -2.37 -18.50 18.28
CA ILE A 77 -2.81 -17.61 19.38
C ILE A 77 -3.04 -18.45 20.64
N LYS A 78 -2.30 -18.15 21.70
CA LYS A 78 -2.36 -18.86 22.99
C LYS A 78 -2.74 -17.94 24.13
N HIS A 79 -3.85 -18.23 24.80
CA HIS A 79 -4.23 -17.54 26.03
C HIS A 79 -3.26 -17.85 27.18
N LYS A 80 -2.75 -16.82 27.87
CA LYS A 80 -1.79 -16.91 28.99
C LYS A 80 -2.31 -16.33 30.31
N GLY A 81 -3.61 -16.11 30.43
CA GLY A 81 -4.26 -15.61 31.64
C GLY A 81 -4.65 -14.14 31.50
N ASP A 82 -3.67 -13.23 31.57
CA ASP A 82 -3.87 -11.78 31.46
C ASP A 82 -3.48 -11.20 30.10
N TYR A 83 -2.95 -12.03 29.20
CA TYR A 83 -2.58 -11.67 27.83
C TYR A 83 -2.67 -12.87 26.89
N TYR A 84 -2.49 -12.62 25.59
CA TYR A 84 -2.39 -13.64 24.55
C TYR A 84 -0.98 -13.63 23.95
N GLU A 85 -0.39 -14.81 23.75
CA GLU A 85 0.81 -14.98 22.92
C GLU A 85 0.39 -15.28 21.50
N CYS A 86 0.74 -14.40 20.57
CA CYS A 86 0.49 -14.58 19.16
C CYS A 86 1.80 -14.86 18.44
N GLU A 87 1.87 -15.97 17.70
CA GLU A 87 2.96 -16.27 16.79
C GLU A 87 2.63 -15.66 15.42
N LEU A 88 3.52 -14.81 14.93
CA LEU A 88 3.37 -14.10 13.66
C LEU A 88 4.51 -14.50 12.73
N LEU A 89 4.18 -14.81 11.48
CA LEU A 89 5.14 -15.01 10.40
C LEU A 89 5.20 -13.77 9.52
N ILE A 90 6.31 -13.03 9.58
CA ILE A 90 6.57 -11.88 8.71
C ILE A 90 7.22 -12.42 7.43
N GLN A 91 6.55 -12.26 6.29
CA GLN A 91 6.96 -12.82 5.00
C GLN A 91 7.27 -11.72 3.97
N LEU A 92 8.39 -11.88 3.29
CA LEU A 92 8.82 -11.07 2.15
C LEU A 92 8.50 -11.81 0.85
N PHE A 93 7.66 -11.23 0.01
CA PHE A 93 7.29 -11.80 -1.31
C PHE A 93 8.25 -11.41 -2.43
N ALA A 94 9.17 -10.50 -2.13
CA ALA A 94 10.19 -10.01 -3.03
C ALA A 94 11.49 -9.84 -2.23
N GLU A 95 12.61 -9.70 -2.93
CA GLU A 95 13.90 -9.46 -2.31
C GLU A 95 13.85 -8.18 -1.46
N LYS A 96 14.41 -8.24 -0.24
CA LYS A 96 14.29 -7.17 0.75
C LYS A 96 14.82 -5.82 0.24
N PHE A 97 15.82 -5.82 -0.65
CA PHE A 97 16.36 -4.58 -1.20
C PHE A 97 15.34 -3.82 -2.06
N LEU A 98 14.42 -4.52 -2.74
CA LEU A 98 13.37 -3.91 -3.55
C LEU A 98 12.41 -3.10 -2.67
N PHE A 99 12.09 -3.63 -1.47
CA PHE A 99 11.33 -2.89 -0.46
C PHE A 99 12.07 -1.61 -0.05
N LYS A 100 13.39 -1.71 0.22
CA LYS A 100 14.19 -0.56 0.64
C LYS A 100 14.24 0.52 -0.44
N GLU A 101 14.37 0.15 -1.72
CA GLU A 101 14.35 1.09 -2.84
C GLU A 101 13.00 1.84 -2.91
N LEU A 102 11.87 1.15 -2.77
CA LEU A 102 10.57 1.79 -2.75
C LEU A 102 10.37 2.66 -1.48
N MET A 103 10.89 2.24 -0.33
CA MET A 103 10.90 3.08 0.88
C MET A 103 11.78 4.33 0.75
N GLU A 104 12.89 4.25 0.02
CA GLU A 104 13.73 5.40 -0.28
C GLU A 104 13.00 6.37 -1.21
N LEU A 105 12.34 5.85 -2.25
CA LEU A 105 11.46 6.63 -3.11
C LEU A 105 10.33 7.28 -2.30
N GLU A 106 9.67 6.53 -1.43
CA GLU A 106 8.64 7.03 -0.51
C GLU A 106 9.14 8.26 0.29
N ASN A 107 10.32 8.16 0.89
CA ASN A 107 10.91 9.25 1.66
C ASN A 107 11.30 10.45 0.78
N ASN A 108 11.79 10.21 -0.44
CA ASN A 108 12.13 11.27 -1.38
C ASN A 108 10.87 12.07 -1.76
N ILE A 109 9.78 11.38 -2.09
CA ILE A 109 8.50 12.02 -2.44
C ILE A 109 7.97 12.84 -1.25
N LYS A 110 7.98 12.28 -0.03
CA LYS A 110 7.59 13.03 1.20
C LYS A 110 8.38 14.33 1.38
N GLU A 111 9.69 14.31 1.15
CA GLU A 111 10.49 15.53 1.29
C GLU A 111 10.23 16.54 0.16
N GLN A 112 9.97 16.08 -1.06
CA GLN A 112 9.65 16.96 -2.18
C GLN A 112 8.25 17.59 -2.10
N THR A 113 7.29 16.92 -1.48
CA THR A 113 5.93 17.43 -1.30
C THR A 113 5.74 18.22 -0.01
N LYS A 114 6.78 18.31 0.82
CA LYS A 114 6.71 18.94 2.14
C LYS A 114 6.27 20.41 2.05
N GLY A 115 5.13 20.71 2.67
CA GLY A 115 4.58 22.06 2.74
C GLY A 115 3.70 22.46 1.55
N LEU A 116 3.48 21.54 0.59
CA LEU A 116 2.44 21.68 -0.42
C LEU A 116 1.05 21.48 0.19
N ILE A 117 0.01 22.00 -0.47
CA ILE A 117 -1.38 21.66 -0.13
C ILE A 117 -1.79 20.36 -0.83
N GLU A 118 -2.82 19.66 -0.32
CA GLU A 118 -3.23 18.33 -0.81
C GLU A 118 -3.42 18.26 -2.35
N LEU A 119 -3.94 19.32 -2.98
CA LEU A 119 -4.11 19.35 -4.44
C LEU A 119 -2.77 19.45 -5.20
N GLU A 120 -1.81 20.19 -4.65
CA GLU A 120 -0.45 20.30 -5.20
C GLU A 120 0.33 19.00 -4.96
N GLU A 121 0.12 18.33 -3.83
CA GLU A 121 0.68 17.00 -3.55
C GLU A 121 0.15 15.95 -4.54
N LEU A 122 -1.15 15.98 -4.80
CA LEU A 122 -1.81 15.15 -5.80
C LEU A 122 -1.26 15.41 -7.21
N GLU A 123 -1.14 16.68 -7.62
CA GLU A 123 -0.55 17.06 -8.92
C GLU A 123 0.92 16.66 -9.03
N TYR A 124 1.70 16.86 -7.97
CA TYR A 124 3.09 16.44 -7.92
C TYR A 124 3.23 14.93 -8.12
N LEU A 125 2.48 14.13 -7.36
CA LEU A 125 2.55 12.67 -7.43
C LEU A 125 2.15 12.16 -8.81
N HIS A 126 1.06 12.71 -9.35
CA HIS A 126 0.59 12.42 -10.68
C HIS A 126 1.68 12.67 -11.74
N ASN A 127 2.28 13.87 -11.73
CA ASN A 127 3.34 14.23 -12.67
C ASN A 127 4.58 13.34 -12.49
N PHE A 128 4.97 13.06 -11.24
CA PHE A 128 6.08 12.16 -10.95
C PHE A 128 5.87 10.78 -11.58
N ILE A 129 4.71 10.15 -11.36
CA ILE A 129 4.44 8.81 -11.89
C ILE A 129 4.38 8.83 -13.42
N THR A 130 3.67 9.78 -14.03
CA THR A 130 3.51 9.83 -15.49
C THR A 130 4.79 10.16 -16.23
N ASP A 131 5.68 10.97 -15.64
CA ASP A 131 6.95 11.34 -16.26
C ASP A 131 8.04 10.26 -16.07
N ASN A 132 7.92 9.38 -15.06
CA ASN A 132 8.96 8.40 -14.71
C ASN A 132 8.61 6.93 -15.01
N ILE A 133 7.34 6.58 -15.19
CA ILE A 133 6.91 5.19 -15.40
C ILE A 133 6.24 5.06 -16.77
N ASN A 134 6.72 4.11 -17.58
CA ASN A 134 6.15 3.80 -18.88
C ASN A 134 5.13 2.66 -18.80
N TYR A 135 4.17 2.64 -19.71
CA TYR A 135 3.25 1.50 -19.80
C TYR A 135 3.97 0.23 -20.29
N ASP A 136 3.83 -0.85 -19.52
CA ASP A 136 4.35 -2.17 -19.89
C ASP A 136 3.39 -2.90 -20.83
N LYS A 137 3.62 -2.73 -22.13
CA LYS A 137 2.87 -3.42 -23.19
C LYS A 137 3.08 -4.94 -23.19
N GLU A 138 4.12 -5.45 -22.53
CA GLU A 138 4.38 -6.89 -22.41
C GLU A 138 3.66 -7.51 -21.20
N HIS A 139 3.02 -6.69 -20.37
CA HIS A 139 2.23 -7.09 -19.20
C HIS A 139 2.98 -7.95 -18.16
N ARG A 140 4.28 -7.71 -18.01
CA ARG A 140 5.20 -8.41 -17.10
C ARG A 140 5.30 -7.72 -15.73
N SER A 141 5.33 -6.39 -15.70
CA SER A 141 5.43 -5.60 -14.47
C SER A 141 4.05 -5.31 -13.88
N ARG A 142 3.64 -6.10 -12.88
CA ARG A 142 2.30 -6.06 -12.27
C ARG A 142 2.25 -5.59 -10.81
N SER A 143 3.39 -5.20 -10.23
CA SER A 143 3.48 -4.71 -8.85
C SER A 143 4.11 -3.32 -8.78
N ALA A 144 3.83 -2.60 -7.69
CA ALA A 144 4.47 -1.30 -7.42
C ALA A 144 6.00 -1.40 -7.36
N LEU A 145 6.55 -2.47 -6.76
CA LEU A 145 7.99 -2.74 -6.76
C LEU A 145 8.51 -2.82 -8.20
N ALA A 146 7.92 -3.68 -9.03
CA ALA A 146 8.34 -3.83 -10.42
C ALA A 146 8.26 -2.50 -11.20
N ALA A 147 7.22 -1.69 -10.97
CA ALA A 147 7.12 -0.37 -11.57
C ALA A 147 8.24 0.57 -11.14
N ALA A 148 8.50 0.67 -9.83
CA ALA A 148 9.53 1.53 -9.27
C ALA A 148 10.93 1.20 -9.79
N ILE A 149 11.23 -0.09 -9.99
CA ILE A 149 12.57 -0.55 -10.41
C ILE A 149 12.74 -0.53 -11.93
N THR A 150 11.75 -1.05 -12.66
CA THR A 150 11.87 -1.23 -14.11
C THR A 150 11.43 0.00 -14.90
N HIS A 151 10.87 1.00 -14.22
CA HIS A 151 10.22 2.16 -14.82
C HIS A 151 9.14 1.76 -15.85
N LYS A 152 8.52 0.60 -15.62
CA LYS A 152 7.49 0.01 -16.48
C LYS A 152 6.40 -0.64 -15.64
N GLY A 153 5.13 -0.41 -15.97
CA GLY A 153 4.02 -0.98 -15.21
C GLY A 153 2.74 -1.22 -16.03
N THR A 154 1.94 -2.17 -15.58
CA THR A 154 0.53 -2.35 -15.99
C THR A 154 -0.39 -1.48 -15.13
N CYS A 155 -1.69 -1.43 -15.44
CA CYS A 155 -2.68 -0.68 -14.64
C CYS A 155 -2.65 -1.04 -13.15
N THR A 156 -2.51 -2.31 -12.80
CA THR A 156 -2.34 -2.74 -11.41
C THR A 156 -1.09 -2.16 -10.76
N ALA A 157 0.03 -2.14 -11.47
CA ALA A 157 1.30 -1.63 -10.94
C ALA A 157 1.25 -0.13 -10.71
N PHE A 158 0.68 0.63 -11.65
CA PHE A 158 0.47 2.07 -11.52
C PHE A 158 -0.46 2.38 -10.35
N ALA A 159 -1.61 1.70 -10.27
CA ALA A 159 -2.58 1.97 -9.22
C ALA A 159 -2.05 1.64 -7.83
N GLN A 160 -1.26 0.56 -7.70
CA GLN A 160 -0.61 0.20 -6.45
C GLN A 160 0.50 1.18 -6.07
N LEU A 161 1.31 1.64 -7.04
CA LEU A 161 2.37 2.62 -6.78
C LEU A 161 1.79 3.97 -6.37
N PHE A 162 0.76 4.44 -7.07
CA PHE A 162 0.04 5.67 -6.73
C PHE A 162 -0.58 5.59 -5.34
N LEU A 163 -1.21 4.46 -5.00
CA LEU A 163 -1.75 4.22 -3.67
C LEU A 163 -0.66 4.30 -2.58
N ILE A 164 0.47 3.61 -2.76
CA ILE A 164 1.57 3.60 -1.80
C ILE A 164 2.12 5.01 -1.57
N LEU A 165 2.49 5.70 -2.66
CA LEU A 165 3.10 7.03 -2.56
C LEU A 165 2.10 8.10 -2.13
N GLY A 166 0.82 7.97 -2.50
CA GLY A 166 -0.25 8.88 -2.08
C GLY A 166 -0.51 8.81 -0.57
N GLU A 167 -0.61 7.61 -0.01
CA GLU A 167 -0.72 7.44 1.45
C GLU A 167 0.51 7.95 2.18
N ALA A 168 1.69 7.77 1.58
CA ALA A 168 2.94 8.22 2.17
C ALA A 168 2.99 9.73 2.38
N ILE A 169 2.39 10.50 1.48
CA ILE A 169 2.27 11.97 1.59
C ILE A 169 0.98 12.42 2.26
N GLY A 170 0.18 11.49 2.80
CA GLY A 170 -1.01 11.80 3.60
C GLY A 170 -2.31 11.98 2.82
N LEU A 171 -2.34 11.66 1.52
CA LEU A 171 -3.57 11.70 0.73
C LEU A 171 -4.54 10.60 1.17
N LYS A 172 -5.83 10.92 1.21
CA LYS A 172 -6.92 9.93 1.34
C LYS A 172 -7.16 9.24 0.01
N VAL A 173 -6.31 8.26 -0.31
CA VAL A 173 -6.27 7.57 -1.60
C VAL A 173 -6.76 6.12 -1.49
N GLY A 174 -7.46 5.64 -2.52
CA GLY A 174 -7.82 4.23 -2.66
C GLY A 174 -7.70 3.73 -4.10
N CYS A 175 -8.02 2.44 -4.30
CA CYS A 175 -8.05 1.80 -5.62
C CYS A 175 -9.48 1.42 -6.00
N ILE A 176 -9.79 1.57 -7.29
CA ILE A 176 -11.00 1.08 -7.93
C ILE A 176 -10.60 0.02 -8.95
N ASP A 177 -11.35 -1.07 -9.04
CA ASP A 177 -11.19 -2.04 -10.12
C ASP A 177 -12.49 -2.34 -10.85
N SER A 178 -12.33 -2.90 -12.06
CA SER A 178 -13.42 -3.45 -12.86
C SER A 178 -12.95 -4.76 -13.47
N LYS A 179 -13.76 -5.80 -13.28
CA LYS A 179 -13.51 -7.13 -13.85
C LYS A 179 -13.89 -7.18 -15.32
N ILE A 180 -14.94 -6.46 -15.71
CA ILE A 180 -15.37 -6.33 -17.12
C ILE A 180 -14.29 -5.62 -17.95
N LEU A 181 -13.82 -4.46 -17.48
CA LEU A 181 -12.77 -3.69 -18.16
C LEU A 181 -11.38 -4.30 -17.97
N LYS A 182 -11.21 -5.18 -16.97
CA LYS A 182 -9.91 -5.73 -16.53
C LYS A 182 -8.90 -4.62 -16.26
N HIS A 183 -9.34 -3.60 -15.53
CA HIS A 183 -8.59 -2.38 -15.29
C HIS A 183 -8.66 -1.97 -13.82
N ARG A 184 -7.62 -1.25 -13.38
CA ARG A 184 -7.50 -0.73 -12.02
C ARG A 184 -6.93 0.67 -12.06
N TRP A 185 -7.51 1.56 -11.27
CA TRP A 185 -7.16 2.98 -11.17
C TRP A 185 -7.42 3.48 -9.74
N ASN A 186 -7.29 4.79 -9.49
CA ASN A 186 -7.34 5.36 -8.15
C ASN A 186 -8.46 6.39 -7.97
N TYR A 187 -8.76 6.65 -6.71
CA TYR A 187 -9.47 7.86 -6.30
C TYR A 187 -8.73 8.53 -5.14
N VAL A 188 -8.91 9.84 -5.00
CA VAL A 188 -8.38 10.64 -3.89
C VAL A 188 -9.49 11.55 -3.37
N ILE A 189 -9.62 11.66 -2.06
CA ILE A 189 -10.58 12.55 -1.41
C ILE A 189 -9.83 13.76 -0.84
N ILE A 190 -10.22 14.97 -1.26
CA ILE A 190 -9.69 16.25 -0.74
C ILE A 190 -10.88 17.10 -0.33
N GLY A 191 -10.98 17.41 0.97
CA GLY A 191 -12.20 17.99 1.55
C GLY A 191 -13.42 17.13 1.26
N ASP A 192 -14.44 17.72 0.62
CA ASP A 192 -15.68 17.03 0.23
C ASP A 192 -15.66 16.52 -1.23
N THR A 193 -14.52 16.61 -1.92
CA THR A 193 -14.41 16.27 -3.34
C THR A 193 -13.64 14.98 -3.55
N THR A 194 -14.24 14.05 -4.31
CA THR A 194 -13.57 12.85 -4.79
C THR A 194 -13.04 13.08 -6.20
N TYR A 195 -11.74 12.88 -6.37
CA TYR A 195 -11.04 12.91 -7.65
C TYR A 195 -10.72 11.49 -8.10
N TYR A 196 -11.12 11.13 -9.31
CA TYR A 196 -10.80 9.86 -9.97
C TYR A 196 -9.59 10.05 -10.88
N ILE A 197 -8.58 9.19 -10.71
CA ILE A 197 -7.28 9.28 -11.38
C ILE A 197 -6.95 7.96 -12.07
N ASP A 198 -6.65 8.01 -13.36
CA ASP A 198 -6.20 6.85 -14.15
C ASP A 198 -4.86 7.15 -14.81
N GLU A 199 -3.79 6.78 -14.11
CA GLU A 199 -2.42 7.06 -14.54
C GLU A 199 -2.06 6.41 -15.88
N ILE A 200 -2.61 5.23 -16.19
CA ILE A 200 -2.36 4.58 -17.47
C ILE A 200 -3.01 5.35 -18.61
N PHE A 201 -4.26 5.79 -18.42
CA PHE A 201 -4.92 6.64 -19.40
C PHE A 201 -4.13 7.93 -19.63
N ASN A 202 -3.59 8.49 -18.55
CA ASN A 202 -2.81 9.72 -18.57
C ASN A 202 -1.45 9.56 -19.28
N VAL A 203 -0.69 8.49 -19.01
CA VAL A 203 0.57 8.17 -19.71
C VAL A 203 0.34 7.89 -21.20
N SER A 204 -0.80 7.29 -21.55
CA SER A 204 -1.09 6.93 -22.95
C SER A 204 -1.76 8.05 -23.76
N ASN A 205 -2.11 9.18 -23.14
CA ASN A 205 -2.81 10.29 -23.77
C ASN A 205 -2.04 11.62 -23.66
N ASN A 206 -1.28 11.96 -24.70
CA ASN A 206 -0.46 13.18 -24.74
C ASN A 206 -1.24 14.46 -25.06
N THR A 207 -2.57 14.40 -25.18
CA THR A 207 -3.38 15.51 -25.70
C THR A 207 -3.63 16.59 -24.65
N SER A 208 -3.67 16.23 -23.36
CA SER A 208 -3.73 17.21 -22.27
C SER A 208 -3.36 16.61 -20.92
N LYS A 209 -2.27 17.11 -20.33
CA LYS A 209 -1.93 16.94 -18.91
C LYS A 209 -2.94 17.62 -17.95
N ARG A 210 -4.11 18.08 -18.41
CA ARG A 210 -5.13 18.75 -17.56
C ARG A 210 -6.40 17.92 -17.38
N LEU A 211 -6.50 16.75 -18.01
CA LEU A 211 -7.60 15.80 -17.80
C LEU A 211 -7.43 14.96 -16.51
N PHE A 212 -6.42 15.28 -15.70
CA PHE A 212 -5.85 14.36 -14.72
C PHE A 212 -6.73 14.00 -13.53
N PHE A 213 -7.67 14.87 -13.14
CA PHE A 213 -8.53 14.63 -12.00
C PHE A 213 -9.99 14.83 -12.43
N GLN A 214 -10.72 13.73 -12.56
CA GLN A 214 -12.15 13.78 -12.84
C GLN A 214 -12.92 13.79 -11.53
N ILE A 215 -13.91 14.67 -11.39
CA ILE A 215 -14.82 14.69 -10.22
C ILE A 215 -16.05 13.80 -10.41
N THR A 216 -16.11 13.10 -11.55
CA THR A 216 -17.12 12.11 -11.87
C THR A 216 -16.43 10.77 -12.09
N PRO A 217 -17.03 9.64 -11.68
CA PRO A 217 -16.47 8.33 -11.94
C PRO A 217 -16.14 8.13 -13.42
N ILE A 218 -14.96 7.61 -13.69
CA ILE A 218 -14.47 7.33 -15.04
C ILE A 218 -14.93 5.96 -15.53
N HIS A 219 -14.90 5.76 -16.84
CA HIS A 219 -15.21 4.48 -17.49
C HIS A 219 -16.62 3.93 -17.26
N LEU A 220 -17.59 4.70 -16.73
CA LEU A 220 -18.93 4.21 -16.34
C LEU A 220 -19.63 3.36 -17.42
N GLU A 221 -19.54 3.73 -18.70
CA GLU A 221 -20.14 2.97 -19.80
C GLU A 221 -19.46 1.61 -20.05
N LYS A 222 -18.14 1.54 -19.82
CA LYS A 222 -17.31 0.34 -20.12
C LYS A 222 -17.04 -0.52 -18.89
N ALA A 223 -17.18 0.05 -17.70
CA ALA A 223 -16.96 -0.54 -16.40
C ALA A 223 -18.16 -0.28 -15.48
N PRO A 224 -19.35 -0.81 -15.81
CA PRO A 224 -20.52 -0.68 -14.95
C PRO A 224 -20.39 -1.48 -13.64
N ASP A 225 -19.41 -2.39 -13.56
CA ASP A 225 -19.06 -3.18 -12.39
C ASP A 225 -17.96 -2.54 -11.54
N GLN A 226 -17.56 -1.29 -11.82
CA GLN A 226 -16.47 -0.65 -11.08
C GLN A 226 -16.79 -0.56 -9.58
N GLY A 227 -15.82 -0.91 -8.74
CA GLY A 227 -15.99 -0.91 -7.29
C GLY A 227 -14.68 -0.60 -6.55
N ILE A 228 -14.80 -0.23 -5.28
CA ILE A 228 -13.63 0.00 -4.41
C ILE A 228 -12.94 -1.34 -4.19
N ALA A 229 -11.73 -1.45 -4.71
CA ALA A 229 -10.85 -2.61 -4.53
C ALA A 229 -10.00 -2.49 -3.27
N VAL A 230 -9.53 -1.26 -2.98
CA VAL A 230 -8.80 -0.93 -1.75
C VAL A 230 -9.34 0.41 -1.24
N PRO A 231 -9.95 0.46 -0.04
CA PRO A 231 -10.41 1.71 0.55
C PRO A 231 -9.23 2.59 1.01
N HIS A 232 -9.48 3.89 1.16
CA HIS A 232 -8.54 4.78 1.86
C HIS A 232 -8.53 4.47 3.36
N GLN A 233 -7.43 4.80 4.04
CA GLN A 233 -7.37 4.72 5.50
C GLN A 233 -8.16 5.87 6.13
N GLU A 234 -8.99 5.55 7.13
CA GLU A 234 -9.74 6.53 7.93
C GLU A 234 -8.85 7.24 8.96
#